data_AF-A0A6A6QNY0-F1
#
_entry.id   AF-A0A6A6QNY0-F1
#
_cell.length_a   1.000
_cell.length_b   1.000
_cell.length_c   1.000
_cell.angle_alpha   90.00
_cell.angle_beta   90.00
_cell.angle_gamma   90.00
#
_symmetry.space_group_name_H-M   'P 1'
#
loop_
_entity.id
_entity.type
_entity.pdbx_description
1 polymer ?
#
loop_
_entity_poly.entity_id
_entity_poly.type
_entity_poly.pdbx_seq_one_letter_code
_entity_poly.pdbx_strand_id
1 'polypeptide(L)'
;MAFRKRNVGLSRPDSTSQSSAALEPTLGLRPSPIDGRPTTSTGTPSLDGILAGHAGLALGSSLLLEESGTTDYAGMLLRLYAAEGVVQGHKVHVVGVGEHWGRELPGVVTGRESTDKGKRVGEDKMKIAWRYERLGEFGAGREGSRDRTPAASEAAANNQPSTEPPTFCHTFDLAKRLTLPVGSSMHFIPVPSTTSSPFVSILQSINDQLSSAPEATIHRFVVPSLLSPALYPQTASQPSHILQFLHGLRGLLRTYSTRLTAVLTLPLELYPRTSGLVRWMELLSDGVLELTPFPHLADTLSASGAATAQEERPQGMLKIHRLPVFHEKGGGGGGGGGLGDDLAFTASRRKFVIAKFSLPPVEGDQEGQSGALGAEGGKATKVDIEF
;
A
#
# COMPACT_ATOMS: atom_id res chain seq x y z
N MET A 1 9.95 -53.54 50.05
CA MET A 1 10.61 -53.64 48.73
C MET A 1 10.74 -52.24 48.15
N ALA A 2 11.96 -51.74 47.96
CA ALA A 2 12.21 -50.39 47.47
C ALA A 2 12.55 -50.44 45.96
N PHE A 3 11.73 -49.79 45.14
CA PHE A 3 11.96 -49.66 43.70
C PHE A 3 13.00 -48.58 43.43
N ARG A 4 14.17 -48.98 42.92
CA ARG A 4 15.24 -48.07 42.49
C ARG A 4 15.04 -47.72 41.01
N LYS A 5 14.70 -46.47 40.72
CA LYS A 5 14.51 -45.93 39.37
C LYS A 5 15.88 -45.82 38.67
N ARG A 6 16.12 -46.60 37.61
CA ARG A 6 17.29 -46.45 36.73
C ARG A 6 16.92 -45.48 35.60
N ASN A 7 17.52 -44.29 35.58
CA ASN A 7 17.47 -43.41 34.42
C ASN A 7 18.46 -43.93 33.38
N VAL A 8 17.94 -44.48 32.28
CA VAL A 8 18.72 -44.74 31.07
C VAL A 8 18.61 -43.48 30.20
N GLY A 9 19.73 -42.77 30.02
CA GLY A 9 19.80 -41.66 29.08
C GLY A 9 19.79 -42.18 27.64
N LEU A 10 18.78 -41.80 26.86
CA LEU A 10 18.76 -42.00 25.41
C LEU A 10 19.72 -41.00 24.75
N SER A 11 20.87 -41.46 24.32
CA SER A 11 21.78 -40.69 23.46
C SER A 11 21.18 -40.59 22.05
N ARG A 12 20.89 -39.36 21.61
CA ARG A 12 20.57 -39.03 20.21
C ARG A 12 21.83 -39.27 19.36
N PRO A 13 21.75 -39.93 18.19
CA PRO A 13 22.86 -39.97 17.26
C PRO A 13 23.11 -38.57 16.67
N ASP A 14 24.38 -38.18 16.60
CA ASP A 14 24.83 -36.95 15.95
C ASP A 14 24.35 -36.91 14.51
N SER A 15 23.31 -36.11 14.25
CA SER A 15 23.00 -35.66 12.90
C SER A 15 24.03 -34.60 12.55
N THR A 16 24.94 -34.95 11.66
CA THR A 16 25.85 -34.05 10.94
C THR A 16 25.09 -32.78 10.57
N SER A 17 25.42 -31.67 11.23
CA SER A 17 24.89 -30.35 10.92
C SER A 17 25.40 -29.95 9.54
N GLN A 18 24.69 -30.36 8.49
CA GLN A 18 24.68 -29.60 7.25
C GLN A 18 24.23 -28.20 7.65
N SER A 19 25.18 -27.25 7.60
CA SER A 19 24.85 -25.84 7.68
C SER A 19 23.87 -25.56 6.55
N SER A 20 22.58 -25.47 6.86
CA SER A 20 21.61 -24.87 5.95
C SER A 20 22.14 -23.48 5.67
N ALA A 21 22.66 -23.26 4.46
CA ALA A 21 22.99 -21.92 3.99
C ALA A 21 21.72 -21.09 4.23
N ALA A 22 21.81 -20.11 5.13
CA ALA A 22 20.69 -19.23 5.39
C ALA A 22 20.36 -18.56 4.05
N LEU A 23 19.20 -18.89 3.49
CA LEU A 23 18.68 -18.20 2.31
C LEU A 23 18.72 -16.70 2.64
N GLU A 24 19.48 -15.93 1.88
CA GLU A 24 19.50 -14.49 2.06
C GLU A 24 18.06 -13.98 2.01
N PRO A 25 17.65 -13.11 2.96
CA PRO A 25 16.29 -12.61 3.00
C PRO A 25 16.00 -11.91 1.67
N THR A 26 14.97 -12.39 0.97
CA THR A 26 14.50 -11.74 -0.26
C THR A 26 14.07 -10.32 0.09
N LEU A 27 14.72 -9.34 -0.54
CA LEU A 27 14.44 -7.93 -0.32
C LEU A 27 12.97 -7.63 -0.63
N GLY A 28 12.38 -6.69 0.11
CA GLY A 28 11.01 -6.25 -0.18
C GLY A 28 9.88 -7.19 0.24
N LEU A 29 10.21 -8.31 0.91
CA LEU A 29 9.23 -9.18 1.53
C LEU A 29 9.19 -8.99 3.05
N ARG A 30 7.97 -9.05 3.58
CA ARG A 30 7.73 -9.05 5.03
C ARG A 30 6.64 -10.07 5.37
N PRO A 31 6.74 -10.78 6.49
CA PRO A 31 5.62 -11.55 7.02
C PRO A 31 4.45 -10.64 7.40
N SER A 32 3.25 -11.00 6.93
CA SER A 32 1.98 -10.43 7.36
C SER A 32 1.88 -10.42 8.89
N PRO A 33 1.54 -9.28 9.53
CA PRO A 33 1.34 -9.21 10.97
C PRO A 33 0.20 -10.09 11.49
N ILE A 34 -0.75 -10.47 10.62
CA ILE A 34 -1.96 -11.20 10.99
C ILE A 34 -1.73 -12.71 10.99
N ASP A 35 -1.04 -13.22 9.98
CA ASP A 35 -0.95 -14.66 9.72
C ASP A 35 0.38 -15.13 9.13
N GLY A 36 1.40 -14.26 9.11
CA GLY A 36 2.77 -14.63 8.74
C GLY A 36 3.01 -14.92 7.25
N ARG A 37 1.97 -14.89 6.39
CA ARG A 37 2.14 -15.04 4.94
C ARG A 37 3.07 -13.98 4.36
N PRO A 38 3.85 -14.28 3.32
CA PRO A 38 4.71 -13.26 2.71
C PRO A 38 3.87 -12.18 2.04
N THR A 39 4.23 -10.94 2.30
CA THR A 39 3.63 -9.73 1.73
C THR A 39 4.71 -8.87 1.12
N THR A 40 4.34 -8.06 0.14
CA THR A 40 5.23 -7.09 -0.49
C THR A 40 4.56 -5.73 -0.55
N SER A 41 5.36 -4.65 -0.48
CA SER A 41 4.82 -3.29 -0.52
C SER A 41 4.19 -2.98 -1.87
N THR A 42 3.13 -2.19 -1.86
CA THR A 42 2.52 -1.59 -3.05
C THR A 42 3.28 -0.36 -3.57
N GLY A 43 4.39 0.04 -2.92
CA GLY A 43 5.09 1.29 -3.19
C GLY A 43 4.34 2.53 -2.64
N THR A 44 3.22 2.31 -1.95
CA THR A 44 2.41 3.36 -1.31
C THR A 44 2.12 2.95 0.14
N PRO A 45 2.82 3.50 1.15
CA PRO A 45 2.67 3.08 2.55
C PRO A 45 1.24 3.14 3.08
N SER A 46 0.48 4.17 2.68
CA SER A 46 -0.93 4.30 3.07
C SER A 46 -1.83 3.25 2.46
N LEU A 47 -1.53 2.79 1.24
CA LEU A 47 -2.26 1.69 0.60
C LEU A 47 -1.93 0.36 1.32
N ASP A 48 -0.66 0.13 1.64
CA ASP A 48 -0.23 -1.05 2.40
C ASP A 48 -0.97 -1.17 3.75
N GLY A 49 -1.21 -0.03 4.42
CA GLY A 49 -1.94 0.04 5.69
C GLY A 49 -3.41 -0.38 5.61
N ILE A 50 -4.08 -0.18 4.47
CA ILE A 50 -5.51 -0.49 4.30
C ILE A 50 -5.77 -1.89 3.71
N LEU A 51 -4.74 -2.65 3.38
CA LEU A 51 -4.85 -4.03 2.84
C LEU A 51 -5.13 -5.06 3.95
N ALA A 52 -6.29 -4.90 4.61
CA ALA A 52 -6.81 -5.78 5.65
C ALA A 52 -5.82 -6.08 6.79
N GLY A 53 -4.95 -5.12 7.14
CA GLY A 53 -3.94 -5.25 8.20
C GLY A 53 -2.75 -6.17 7.85
N HIS A 54 -2.66 -6.65 6.61
CA HIS A 54 -1.48 -7.37 6.12
C HIS A 54 -0.25 -6.47 5.93
N ALA A 55 -0.42 -5.14 6.02
CA ALA A 55 0.66 -4.15 5.88
C ALA A 55 1.45 -4.30 4.56
N GLY A 56 0.72 -4.58 3.47
CA GLY A 56 1.25 -4.87 2.15
C GLY A 56 0.33 -5.78 1.35
N LEU A 57 0.65 -5.99 0.08
CA LEU A 57 -0.05 -6.93 -0.79
C LEU A 57 0.47 -8.35 -0.55
N ALA A 58 -0.43 -9.27 -0.17
CA ALA A 58 -0.08 -10.67 0.02
C ALA A 58 0.39 -11.31 -1.29
N LEU A 59 1.45 -12.11 -1.23
CA LEU A 59 1.84 -12.90 -2.40
C LEU A 59 0.74 -13.89 -2.78
N GLY A 60 0.66 -14.19 -4.08
CA GLY A 60 -0.38 -15.01 -4.66
C GLY A 60 -1.73 -14.33 -4.77
N SER A 61 -1.77 -12.99 -4.71
CA SER A 61 -3.01 -12.21 -4.83
C SER A 61 -2.94 -11.11 -5.88
N SER A 62 -4.12 -10.71 -6.35
CA SER A 62 -4.35 -9.65 -7.32
C SER A 62 -5.10 -8.47 -6.71
N LEU A 63 -4.80 -7.26 -7.20
CA LEU A 63 -5.53 -6.04 -6.88
C LEU A 63 -6.03 -5.37 -8.17
N LEU A 64 -7.33 -5.19 -8.29
CA LEU A 64 -7.97 -4.42 -9.34
C LEU A 64 -8.22 -2.99 -8.83
N LEU A 65 -7.61 -2.01 -9.47
CA LEU A 65 -7.80 -0.59 -9.22
C LEU A 65 -8.72 -0.02 -10.30
N GLU A 66 -9.93 0.35 -9.91
CA GLU A 66 -10.92 0.94 -10.78
C GLU A 66 -10.89 2.46 -10.61
N GLU A 67 -11.05 3.22 -11.69
CA GLU A 67 -11.07 4.69 -11.61
C GLU A 67 -12.23 5.28 -12.40
N SER A 68 -13.02 6.14 -11.77
CA SER A 68 -14.04 6.96 -12.44
C SER A 68 -13.44 8.26 -13.00
N GLY A 69 -14.06 8.82 -14.03
CA GLY A 69 -13.57 10.03 -14.69
C GLY A 69 -12.41 9.78 -15.66
N THR A 70 -11.74 10.87 -16.04
CA THR A 70 -10.70 10.89 -17.08
C THR A 70 -9.29 11.10 -16.54
N THR A 71 -9.10 11.04 -15.21
CA THR A 71 -7.79 11.12 -14.57
C THR A 71 -7.08 9.75 -14.59
N ASP A 72 -5.82 9.71 -14.13
CA ASP A 72 -5.01 8.49 -14.09
C ASP A 72 -4.37 8.28 -12.69
N TYR A 73 -5.12 8.48 -11.61
CA TYR A 73 -4.63 8.25 -10.25
C TYR A 73 -4.35 6.77 -9.97
N ALA A 74 -5.16 5.86 -10.52
CA ALA A 74 -4.92 4.43 -10.49
C ALA A 74 -3.62 4.08 -11.21
N GLY A 75 -3.32 4.73 -12.35
CA GLY A 75 -2.05 4.60 -13.03
C GLY A 75 -0.86 5.14 -12.23
N MET A 76 -1.06 6.15 -11.36
CA MET A 76 0.00 6.61 -10.43
C MET A 76 0.32 5.53 -9.39
N LEU A 77 -0.69 4.95 -8.74
CA LEU A 77 -0.52 3.82 -7.81
C LEU A 77 0.16 2.63 -8.49
N LEU A 78 -0.24 2.33 -9.72
CA LEU A 78 0.35 1.25 -10.51
C LEU A 78 1.84 1.48 -10.80
N ARG A 79 2.23 2.72 -11.13
CA ARG A 79 3.64 3.09 -11.35
C ARG A 79 4.44 3.02 -10.05
N LEU A 80 3.88 3.41 -8.90
CA LEU A 80 4.52 3.24 -7.59
C LEU A 80 4.77 1.76 -7.28
N TYR A 81 3.78 0.90 -7.54
CA TYR A 81 3.90 -0.55 -7.39
C TYR A 81 4.99 -1.16 -8.27
N ALA A 82 5.10 -0.71 -9.53
CA ALA A 82 6.15 -1.13 -10.44
C ALA A 82 7.53 -0.61 -10.02
N ALA A 83 7.63 0.66 -9.61
CA ALA A 83 8.87 1.28 -9.15
C ALA A 83 9.43 0.59 -7.90
N GLU A 84 8.58 0.27 -6.93
CA GLU A 84 8.96 -0.52 -5.74
C GLU A 84 9.51 -1.89 -6.14
N GLY A 85 8.89 -2.54 -7.13
CA GLY A 85 9.42 -3.78 -7.70
C GLY A 85 10.83 -3.65 -8.27
N VAL A 86 11.07 -2.61 -9.06
CA VAL A 86 12.39 -2.38 -9.67
C VAL A 86 13.44 -2.11 -8.60
N VAL A 87 13.13 -1.30 -7.59
CA VAL A 87 14.05 -0.95 -6.50
C VAL A 87 14.37 -2.17 -5.62
N GLN A 88 13.38 -3.03 -5.37
CA GLN A 88 13.57 -4.27 -4.61
C GLN A 88 14.23 -5.40 -5.42
N GLY A 89 14.47 -5.21 -6.72
CA GLY A 89 15.05 -6.24 -7.60
C GLY A 89 14.07 -7.34 -8.03
N HIS A 90 12.76 -7.10 -7.93
CA HIS A 90 11.73 -8.00 -8.42
C HIS A 90 11.62 -7.95 -9.94
N LYS A 91 11.21 -9.06 -10.57
CA LYS A 91 10.88 -9.08 -12.00
C LYS A 91 9.52 -8.43 -12.23
N VAL A 92 9.49 -7.31 -12.94
CA VAL A 92 8.25 -6.57 -13.22
C VAL A 92 7.79 -6.86 -14.65
N HIS A 93 6.60 -7.43 -14.80
CA HIS A 93 6.02 -7.78 -16.09
C HIS A 93 4.92 -6.79 -16.42
N VAL A 94 5.11 -5.99 -17.47
CA VAL A 94 4.19 -4.91 -17.83
C VAL A 94 3.50 -5.22 -19.15
N VAL A 95 2.17 -5.14 -19.19
CA VAL A 95 1.38 -5.50 -20.37
C VAL A 95 0.99 -4.27 -21.19
N GLY A 96 1.09 -4.38 -22.52
CA GLY A 96 0.51 -3.46 -23.50
C GLY A 96 1.29 -2.17 -23.75
N VAL A 97 1.88 -1.58 -22.71
CA VAL A 97 2.73 -0.39 -22.84
C VAL A 97 4.18 -0.76 -23.16
N GLY A 98 4.91 0.18 -23.77
CA GLY A 98 6.32 0.00 -24.14
C GLY A 98 7.31 0.50 -23.08
N GLU A 99 8.60 0.39 -23.39
CA GLU A 99 9.69 0.79 -22.48
C GLU A 99 9.63 2.26 -22.01
N HIS A 100 9.02 3.15 -22.80
CA HIS A 100 8.83 4.55 -22.43
C HIS A 100 8.06 4.69 -21.11
N TRP A 101 7.07 3.83 -20.87
CA TRP A 101 6.32 3.81 -19.62
C TRP A 101 7.21 3.46 -18.43
N GLY A 102 8.17 2.54 -18.61
CA GLY A 102 9.17 2.22 -17.58
C GLY A 102 10.11 3.38 -17.23
N ARG A 103 10.37 4.28 -18.19
CA ARG A 103 11.16 5.50 -17.95
C ARG A 103 10.38 6.58 -17.20
N GLU A 104 9.06 6.44 -17.12
CA GLU A 104 8.17 7.33 -16.37
C GLU A 104 8.02 6.94 -14.89
N LEU A 105 8.62 5.83 -14.46
CA LEU A 105 8.51 5.35 -13.09
C LEU A 105 9.06 6.40 -12.09
N PRO A 106 8.35 6.64 -10.97
CA PRO A 106 8.77 7.60 -9.93
C PRO A 106 10.15 7.31 -9.35
N GLY A 107 10.93 8.35 -9.09
CA GLY A 107 12.27 8.22 -8.51
C GLY A 107 12.24 8.09 -6.99
N VAL A 108 13.19 7.35 -6.41
CA VAL A 108 13.32 7.21 -4.95
C VAL A 108 13.85 8.52 -4.34
N VAL A 109 13.26 8.97 -3.23
CA VAL A 109 13.78 10.07 -2.43
C VAL A 109 14.95 9.55 -1.59
N THR A 110 16.15 10.05 -1.85
CA THR A 110 17.31 9.78 -0.98
C THR A 110 17.30 10.76 0.20
N GLY A 111 17.65 10.30 1.40
CA GLY A 111 17.54 11.05 2.66
C GLY A 111 18.30 12.39 2.75
N ARG A 112 19.00 12.81 1.68
CA ARG A 112 19.59 14.15 1.56
C ARG A 112 18.61 15.23 1.09
N GLU A 113 17.44 14.88 0.56
CA GLU A 113 16.47 15.84 0.03
C GLU A 113 15.19 15.98 0.88
N SER A 114 15.05 15.20 1.95
CA SER A 114 13.88 15.25 2.86
C SER A 114 13.95 16.37 3.89
N THR A 115 15.06 17.12 3.98
CA THR A 115 15.15 18.33 4.81
C THR A 115 14.93 19.56 3.94
N ASP A 116 13.67 19.83 3.61
CA ASP A 116 13.32 21.18 3.19
C ASP A 116 13.42 22.12 4.38
N LYS A 117 13.97 23.28 4.09
CA LYS A 117 14.35 24.34 5.01
C LYS A 117 13.11 24.91 5.66
N GLY A 118 12.72 24.31 6.79
CA GLY A 118 11.93 24.98 7.81
C GLY A 118 12.67 26.25 8.22
N LYS A 119 12.24 27.38 7.68
CA LYS A 119 12.67 28.73 8.06
C LYS A 119 12.64 28.78 9.59
N ARG A 120 13.82 28.83 10.22
CA ARG A 120 13.95 29.07 11.67
C ARG A 120 13.33 30.44 11.95
N VAL A 121 12.06 30.45 12.33
CA VAL A 121 11.37 31.61 12.86
C VAL A 121 11.17 31.34 14.34
N GLY A 122 11.92 32.08 15.16
CA GLY A 122 11.64 32.34 16.57
C GLY A 122 11.70 31.14 17.51
N GLU A 123 12.84 31.00 18.20
CA GLU A 123 12.87 30.40 19.53
C GLU A 123 11.92 31.17 20.46
N ASP A 124 10.66 30.77 20.57
CA ASP A 124 9.86 30.93 21.80
C ASP A 124 8.46 30.28 21.73
N LYS A 125 8.37 28.96 21.50
CA LYS A 125 7.10 28.25 21.72
C LYS A 125 7.28 26.82 22.24
N MET A 126 6.86 26.65 23.49
CA MET A 126 6.30 25.43 24.09
C MET A 126 7.28 24.29 24.42
N LYS A 127 7.93 24.37 25.59
CA LYS A 127 8.69 23.28 26.24
C LYS A 127 7.85 22.07 26.71
N ILE A 128 6.53 22.08 26.48
CA ILE A 128 5.62 21.01 26.91
C ILE A 128 5.34 19.99 25.79
N ALA A 129 5.37 20.41 24.51
CA ALA A 129 5.09 19.51 23.38
C ALA A 129 6.15 18.40 23.22
N TRP A 130 7.40 18.67 23.62
CA TRP A 130 8.50 17.71 23.48
C TRP A 130 8.40 16.51 24.43
N ARG A 131 7.62 16.61 25.52
CA ARG A 131 7.44 15.48 26.45
C ARG A 131 6.45 14.42 25.95
N TYR A 132 5.61 14.75 24.98
CA TYR A 132 4.61 13.82 24.44
C TYR A 132 4.99 13.26 23.06
N GLU A 133 5.90 13.90 22.32
CA GLU A 133 6.41 13.35 21.05
C GLU A 133 7.22 12.06 21.23
N ARG A 134 7.88 11.89 22.40
CA ARG A 134 8.58 10.65 22.78
C ARG A 134 7.66 9.61 23.42
N LEU A 135 6.38 9.93 23.61
CA LEU A 135 5.36 9.02 24.10
C LEU A 135 4.47 8.67 22.91
N GLY A 136 4.89 7.63 22.17
CA GLY A 136 4.32 7.25 20.88
C GLY A 136 2.80 7.32 20.82
N GLU A 137 2.30 7.75 19.66
CA GLU A 137 0.90 7.67 19.24
C GLU A 137 0.33 6.29 19.59
N PHE A 138 -0.39 6.23 20.71
CA PHE A 138 -1.11 5.06 21.19
C PHE A 138 -2.59 5.43 21.34
N GLY A 139 -3.42 4.85 20.47
CA GLY A 139 -4.88 4.85 20.55
C GLY A 139 -5.49 4.97 19.16
N ALA A 140 -5.89 3.89 18.46
CA ALA A 140 -6.77 2.84 18.96
C ALA A 140 -6.41 1.44 18.45
N GLY A 141 -6.27 0.48 19.38
CA GLY A 141 -6.16 -0.96 19.13
C GLY A 141 -5.19 -1.65 20.11
N ARG A 142 -5.72 -2.24 21.19
CA ARG A 142 -4.98 -2.79 22.34
C ARG A 142 -4.16 -4.06 22.06
N GLU A 143 -2.94 -4.03 22.59
CA GLU A 143 -2.17 -5.08 23.32
C GLU A 143 -1.85 -6.42 22.59
N GLY A 144 -0.60 -6.86 22.46
CA GLY A 144 0.68 -6.31 22.94
C GLY A 144 1.87 -7.20 22.58
N SER A 145 3.06 -6.61 22.51
CA SER A 145 4.31 -7.31 22.76
C SER A 145 5.32 -6.31 23.29
N ARG A 146 5.81 -6.57 24.50
CA ARG A 146 6.87 -5.81 25.16
C ARG A 146 8.19 -6.35 24.63
N ASP A 147 9.02 -5.49 24.07
CA ASP A 147 10.46 -5.57 24.33
C ASP A 147 11.07 -4.17 24.35
N ARG A 148 11.62 -3.81 25.50
CA ARG A 148 12.37 -2.59 25.77
C ARG A 148 13.85 -2.96 25.74
N THR A 149 14.65 -2.27 24.93
CA THR A 149 16.08 -2.12 25.18
C THR A 149 16.42 -0.63 25.26
N PRO A 150 17.19 -0.18 26.27
CA PRO A 150 17.46 1.24 26.50
C PRO A 150 18.60 1.75 25.62
N ALA A 151 18.44 2.98 25.13
CA ALA A 151 19.45 3.73 24.40
C ALA A 151 20.69 4.00 25.27
N ALA A 152 21.87 3.66 24.74
CA ALA A 152 23.16 4.08 25.27
C ALA A 152 23.69 5.26 24.45
N SER A 153 24.19 6.23 25.20
CA SER A 153 24.89 7.48 24.88
C SER A 153 25.72 7.53 23.59
N GLU A 154 25.59 8.67 22.91
CA GLU A 154 26.54 9.22 21.94
C GLU A 154 27.91 9.47 22.59
N ALA A 155 28.95 8.77 22.11
CA ALA A 155 30.33 9.25 22.04
C ALA A 155 31.20 8.21 21.33
N ALA A 156 31.57 8.49 20.08
CA ALA A 156 32.82 8.14 19.39
C ALA A 156 32.54 7.88 17.91
N ALA A 157 33.07 8.77 17.06
CA ALA A 157 33.18 8.58 15.64
C ALA A 157 33.96 7.28 15.34
N ASN A 158 33.31 6.32 14.69
CA ASN A 158 34.00 5.25 14.00
C ASN A 158 33.27 4.94 12.69
N ASN A 159 33.97 5.14 11.57
CA ASN A 159 33.52 4.79 10.23
C ASN A 159 33.37 3.26 10.12
N GLN A 160 32.18 2.74 10.40
CA GLN A 160 31.71 1.45 9.91
C GLN A 160 30.45 1.71 9.07
N PRO A 161 30.26 1.05 7.92
CA PRO A 161 28.98 1.10 7.24
C PRO A 161 27.96 0.42 8.16
N SER A 162 27.17 1.21 8.86
CA SER A 162 25.98 0.72 9.54
C SER A 162 25.05 0.15 8.49
N THR A 163 24.95 -1.17 8.41
CA THR A 163 23.99 -1.87 7.55
C THR A 163 22.59 -1.52 8.05
N GLU A 164 22.02 -0.44 7.53
CA GLU A 164 20.61 -0.12 7.77
C GLU A 164 19.76 -1.31 7.35
N PRO A 165 18.72 -1.67 8.11
CA PRO A 165 17.85 -2.77 7.74
C PRO A 165 17.24 -2.52 6.36
N PRO A 166 17.05 -3.56 5.53
CA PRO A 166 16.50 -3.38 4.18
C PRO A 166 15.13 -2.71 4.26
N THR A 167 14.96 -1.65 3.46
CA THR A 167 13.73 -0.86 3.43
C THR A 167 12.59 -1.65 2.77
N PHE A 168 11.46 -1.80 3.46
CA PHE A 168 10.30 -2.54 2.95
C PHE A 168 9.48 -1.76 1.91
N CYS A 169 9.36 -0.45 2.10
CA CYS A 169 8.64 0.46 1.21
C CYS A 169 9.44 1.75 1.09
N HIS A 170 9.81 2.11 -0.13
CA HIS A 170 10.59 3.30 -0.40
C HIS A 170 9.67 4.52 -0.52
N THR A 171 10.20 5.70 -0.20
CA THR A 171 9.50 6.95 -0.50
C THR A 171 9.84 7.39 -1.92
N PHE A 172 8.81 7.61 -2.74
CA PHE A 172 8.97 8.02 -4.13
C PHE A 172 8.53 9.46 -4.37
N ASP A 173 9.27 10.17 -5.21
CA ASP A 173 8.90 11.48 -5.73
C ASP A 173 8.35 11.32 -7.15
N LEU A 174 7.07 11.62 -7.32
CA LEU A 174 6.34 11.53 -8.58
C LEU A 174 6.83 12.57 -9.61
N ALA A 175 7.51 13.63 -9.16
CA ALA A 175 8.15 14.61 -10.05
C ALA A 175 9.54 14.14 -10.53
N LYS A 176 10.13 13.12 -9.90
CA LYS A 176 11.40 12.52 -10.31
C LYS A 176 11.18 11.29 -11.16
N ARG A 177 12.24 10.83 -11.82
CA ARG A 177 12.25 9.60 -12.60
C ARG A 177 13.30 8.65 -12.07
N LEU A 178 12.94 7.37 -11.97
CA LEU A 178 13.85 6.33 -11.54
C LEU A 178 14.94 6.14 -12.59
N THR A 179 16.19 6.22 -12.16
CA THR A 179 17.31 5.73 -12.97
C THR A 179 17.29 4.22 -12.88
N LEU A 180 16.79 3.57 -13.94
CA LEU A 180 16.74 2.12 -14.02
C LEU A 180 18.17 1.56 -13.89
N PRO A 181 18.45 0.72 -12.88
CA PRO A 181 19.75 0.06 -12.78
C PRO A 181 20.05 -0.72 -14.05
N VAL A 182 21.32 -0.80 -14.44
CA VAL A 182 21.73 -1.62 -15.60
C VAL A 182 21.34 -3.06 -15.31
N GLY A 183 20.42 -3.64 -16.09
CA GLY A 183 19.85 -4.96 -15.84
C GLY A 183 18.53 -4.98 -15.05
N SER A 184 17.86 -3.85 -14.87
CA SER A 184 16.49 -3.78 -14.32
C SER A 184 15.57 -4.77 -15.06
N SER A 185 15.01 -5.73 -14.33
CA SER A 185 14.28 -6.87 -14.89
C SER A 185 12.81 -6.53 -15.21
N MET A 186 12.61 -5.43 -15.93
CA MET A 186 11.33 -5.11 -16.52
C MET A 186 11.15 -5.90 -17.82
N HIS A 187 10.07 -6.65 -17.92
CA HIS A 187 9.69 -7.41 -19.09
C HIS A 187 8.39 -6.86 -19.66
N PHE A 188 8.44 -6.27 -20.86
CA PHE A 188 7.28 -5.69 -21.51
C PHE A 188 6.62 -6.74 -22.43
N ILE A 189 5.35 -7.02 -22.18
CA ILE A 189 4.54 -8.00 -22.92
C ILE A 189 3.63 -7.23 -23.88
N PRO A 190 3.86 -7.30 -25.20
CA PRO A 190 3.01 -6.60 -26.15
C PRO A 190 1.61 -7.21 -26.19
N VAL A 191 0.59 -6.37 -26.41
CA VAL A 191 -0.77 -6.84 -26.69
C VAL A 191 -0.85 -7.13 -28.20
N PRO A 192 -1.11 -8.39 -28.61
CA PRO A 192 -1.15 -8.73 -30.02
C PRO A 192 -2.39 -8.12 -30.69
N SER A 193 -2.22 -7.61 -31.90
CA SER A 193 -3.33 -7.12 -32.74
C SER A 193 -3.95 -8.29 -33.50
N THR A 194 -4.82 -9.05 -32.84
CA THR A 194 -5.45 -10.27 -33.41
C THR A 194 -6.97 -10.22 -33.32
N THR A 195 -7.63 -11.00 -34.19
CA THR A 195 -9.08 -11.24 -34.11
C THR A 195 -9.44 -12.27 -33.02
N SER A 196 -8.49 -13.14 -32.67
CA SER A 196 -8.57 -14.05 -31.52
C SER A 196 -8.26 -13.33 -30.19
N SER A 197 -8.44 -14.04 -29.07
CA SER A 197 -8.14 -13.52 -27.73
C SER A 197 -6.68 -13.04 -27.63
N PRO A 198 -6.45 -11.74 -27.33
CA PRO A 198 -5.09 -11.22 -27.19
C PRO A 198 -4.40 -11.73 -25.91
N PHE A 199 -5.17 -12.23 -24.95
CA PHE A 199 -4.70 -12.56 -23.61
C PHE A 199 -4.00 -13.91 -23.47
N VAL A 200 -4.21 -14.83 -24.42
CA VAL A 200 -3.59 -16.17 -24.35
C VAL A 200 -2.07 -16.05 -24.41
N SER A 201 -1.55 -15.24 -25.33
CA SER A 201 -0.11 -14.98 -25.45
C SER A 201 0.47 -14.29 -24.21
N ILE A 202 -0.31 -13.41 -23.58
CA ILE A 202 0.09 -12.71 -22.36
C ILE A 202 0.26 -13.69 -21.20
N LEU A 203 -0.70 -14.60 -21.01
CA LEU A 203 -0.63 -15.65 -19.98
C LEU A 203 0.52 -16.63 -20.23
N GLN A 204 0.75 -17.03 -21.47
CA GLN A 204 1.88 -17.88 -21.84
C GLN A 204 3.21 -17.21 -21.52
N SER A 205 3.36 -15.94 -21.93
CA SER A 205 4.59 -15.18 -21.69
C SER A 205 4.94 -15.07 -20.19
N ILE A 206 3.97 -14.73 -19.33
CA ILE A 206 4.23 -14.67 -17.88
C ILE A 206 4.50 -16.07 -17.30
N ASN A 207 3.79 -17.10 -17.75
CA ASN A 207 4.01 -18.46 -17.29
C ASN A 207 5.41 -18.98 -17.63
N ASP A 208 5.91 -18.68 -18.83
CA ASP A 208 7.25 -19.06 -19.27
C ASP A 208 8.32 -18.34 -18.44
N GLN A 209 8.11 -17.05 -18.13
CA GLN A 209 9.00 -16.28 -17.26
C GLN A 209 8.99 -16.79 -15.81
N LEU A 210 7.85 -17.23 -15.30
CA LEU A 210 7.72 -17.81 -13.95
C LEU A 210 8.40 -19.17 -13.86
N SER A 211 8.22 -20.01 -14.88
CA SER A 211 8.77 -21.37 -14.94
C SER A 211 10.28 -21.40 -15.15
N SER A 212 10.82 -20.42 -15.88
CA SER A 212 12.26 -20.31 -16.16
C SER A 212 13.07 -19.59 -15.07
N ALA A 213 12.40 -18.84 -14.18
CA ALA A 213 13.07 -18.05 -13.16
C ALA A 213 13.37 -18.85 -11.86
N PRO A 214 14.51 -18.60 -11.19
CA PRO A 214 14.87 -19.25 -9.93
C PRO A 214 13.80 -19.08 -8.84
N GLU A 215 13.61 -20.08 -7.97
CA GLU A 215 12.56 -20.13 -6.93
C GLU A 215 12.53 -18.96 -5.93
N ALA A 216 13.64 -18.23 -5.76
CA ALA A 216 13.67 -17.06 -4.90
C ALA A 216 13.17 -15.77 -5.58
N THR A 217 12.97 -15.78 -6.91
CA THR A 217 12.66 -14.55 -7.67
C THR A 217 11.20 -14.15 -7.45
N ILE A 218 10.95 -12.91 -7.07
CA ILE A 218 9.60 -12.35 -6.94
C ILE A 218 9.18 -11.66 -8.24
N HIS A 219 7.93 -11.86 -8.63
CA HIS A 219 7.34 -11.38 -9.86
C HIS A 219 6.16 -10.46 -9.54
N ARG A 220 6.16 -9.29 -10.17
CA ARG A 220 5.06 -8.33 -10.12
C ARG A 220 4.46 -8.20 -11.51
N PHE A 221 3.22 -8.62 -11.68
CA PHE A 221 2.47 -8.47 -12.91
C PHE A 221 1.68 -7.17 -12.89
N VAL A 222 1.80 -6.37 -13.95
CA VAL A 222 1.32 -4.99 -14.02
C VAL A 222 0.52 -4.83 -15.30
N VAL A 223 -0.75 -4.45 -15.17
CA VAL A 223 -1.63 -4.21 -16.33
C VAL A 223 -2.20 -2.79 -16.29
N PRO A 224 -1.56 -1.84 -16.99
CA PRO A 224 -2.07 -0.49 -17.15
C PRO A 224 -3.30 -0.45 -18.04
N SER A 225 -4.32 0.31 -17.63
CA SER A 225 -5.53 0.63 -18.37
C SER A 225 -6.10 -0.57 -19.12
N LEU A 226 -6.39 -1.65 -18.40
CA LEU A 226 -6.95 -2.89 -18.93
C LEU A 226 -8.17 -2.58 -19.80
N LEU A 227 -8.21 -3.18 -21.00
CA LEU A 227 -9.22 -2.95 -22.04
C LEU A 227 -9.27 -1.54 -22.65
N SER A 228 -8.31 -0.66 -22.35
CA SER A 228 -8.23 0.64 -23.04
C SER A 228 -8.16 0.45 -24.56
N PRO A 229 -9.03 1.11 -25.36
CA PRO A 229 -9.00 1.03 -26.82
C PRO A 229 -7.69 1.51 -27.45
N ALA A 230 -6.87 2.26 -26.70
CA ALA A 230 -5.54 2.68 -27.15
C ALA A 230 -4.51 1.53 -27.12
N LEU A 231 -4.74 0.51 -26.29
CA LEU A 231 -3.79 -0.60 -26.05
C LEU A 231 -4.33 -1.96 -26.50
N TYR A 232 -5.65 -2.15 -26.49
CA TYR A 232 -6.30 -3.43 -26.72
C TYR A 232 -7.18 -3.43 -27.98
N PRO A 233 -7.20 -4.53 -28.75
CA PRO A 233 -8.15 -4.69 -29.85
C PRO A 233 -9.59 -4.76 -29.33
N GLN A 234 -10.57 -4.41 -30.17
CA GLN A 234 -11.99 -4.41 -29.81
C GLN A 234 -12.48 -5.77 -29.28
N THR A 235 -11.89 -6.87 -29.78
CA THR A 235 -12.20 -8.24 -29.36
C THR A 235 -11.78 -8.53 -27.93
N ALA A 236 -10.91 -7.74 -27.30
CA ALA A 236 -10.46 -7.94 -25.93
C ALA A 236 -11.61 -7.85 -24.92
N SER A 237 -12.61 -7.01 -25.18
CA SER A 237 -13.75 -6.79 -24.27
C SER A 237 -14.77 -7.95 -24.28
N GLN A 238 -14.60 -8.93 -25.16
CA GLN A 238 -15.47 -10.10 -25.20
C GLN A 238 -15.36 -10.88 -23.88
N PRO A 239 -16.47 -11.21 -23.20
CA PRO A 239 -16.43 -11.93 -21.92
C PRO A 239 -15.64 -13.23 -21.97
N SER A 240 -15.75 -13.97 -23.08
CA SER A 240 -14.97 -15.20 -23.31
C SER A 240 -13.46 -14.97 -23.33
N HIS A 241 -12.98 -13.77 -23.65
CA HIS A 241 -11.56 -13.45 -23.69
C HIS A 241 -11.08 -12.91 -22.34
N ILE A 242 -11.69 -11.83 -21.85
CA ILE A 242 -11.22 -11.16 -20.63
C ILE A 242 -11.48 -11.98 -19.36
N LEU A 243 -12.62 -12.68 -19.26
CA LEU A 243 -12.91 -13.47 -18.06
C LEU A 243 -12.05 -14.74 -18.01
N GLN A 244 -11.77 -15.36 -19.16
CA GLN A 244 -10.79 -16.45 -19.23
C GLN A 244 -9.39 -15.98 -18.87
N PHE A 245 -9.01 -14.77 -19.29
CA PHE A 245 -7.74 -14.16 -18.89
C PHE A 245 -7.62 -13.99 -17.38
N LEU A 246 -8.60 -13.33 -16.75
CA LEU A 246 -8.57 -13.10 -15.29
C LEU A 246 -8.63 -14.42 -14.51
N HIS A 247 -9.42 -15.38 -14.98
CA HIS A 247 -9.45 -16.73 -14.40
C HIS A 247 -8.08 -17.43 -14.52
N GLY A 248 -7.44 -17.37 -15.69
CA GLY A 248 -6.10 -17.92 -15.90
C GLY A 248 -5.03 -17.23 -15.06
N LEU A 249 -5.08 -15.90 -14.96
CA LEU A 249 -4.19 -15.11 -14.10
C LEU A 249 -4.37 -15.49 -12.63
N ARG A 250 -5.61 -15.66 -12.17
CA ARG A 250 -5.89 -16.15 -10.81
C ARG A 250 -5.31 -17.55 -10.60
N GLY A 251 -5.43 -18.44 -11.59
CA GLY A 251 -4.78 -19.75 -11.58
C GLY A 251 -3.27 -19.64 -11.35
N LEU A 252 -2.58 -18.80 -12.14
CA LEU A 252 -1.13 -18.57 -11.99
C LEU A 252 -0.79 -17.98 -10.61
N LEU A 253 -1.58 -17.05 -10.08
CA LEU A 253 -1.39 -16.48 -8.75
C LEU A 253 -1.50 -17.55 -7.65
N ARG A 254 -2.36 -18.56 -7.82
CA ARG A 254 -2.45 -19.67 -6.85
C ARG A 254 -1.31 -20.67 -7.01
N THR A 255 -0.94 -21.00 -8.24
CA THR A 255 0.20 -21.88 -8.53
C THR A 255 1.52 -21.30 -8.02
N TYR A 256 1.75 -20.01 -8.22
CA TYR A 256 2.96 -19.28 -7.79
C TYR A 256 2.69 -18.39 -6.57
N SER A 257 1.95 -18.90 -5.59
CA SER A 257 1.43 -18.13 -4.46
C SER A 257 2.47 -17.50 -3.53
N THR A 258 3.71 -17.98 -3.56
CA THR A 258 4.82 -17.43 -2.75
C THR A 258 5.71 -16.48 -3.52
N ARG A 259 5.41 -16.18 -4.79
CA ARG A 259 6.34 -15.45 -5.68
C ARG A 259 5.67 -14.47 -6.65
N LEU A 260 4.37 -14.57 -6.89
CA LEU A 260 3.66 -13.73 -7.87
C LEU A 260 2.63 -12.82 -7.20
N THR A 261 2.58 -11.57 -7.63
CA THR A 261 1.49 -10.62 -7.31
C THR A 261 1.07 -9.87 -8.55
N ALA A 262 -0.18 -9.43 -8.62
CA ALA A 262 -0.70 -8.70 -9.78
C ALA A 262 -1.44 -7.43 -9.38
N VAL A 263 -1.22 -6.34 -10.12
CA VAL A 263 -2.02 -5.12 -10.00
C VAL A 263 -2.48 -4.72 -11.40
N LEU A 264 -3.78 -4.50 -11.54
CA LEU A 264 -4.44 -4.14 -12.78
C LEU A 264 -5.22 -2.84 -12.57
N THR A 265 -5.31 -2.01 -13.59
CA THR A 265 -6.11 -0.77 -13.56
C THR A 265 -7.22 -0.82 -14.61
N LEU A 266 -8.41 -0.32 -14.30
CA LEU A 266 -9.58 -0.35 -15.19
C LEU A 266 -10.28 1.02 -15.23
N PRO A 267 -10.36 1.68 -16.40
CA PRO A 267 -11.09 2.95 -16.54
C PRO A 267 -12.61 2.69 -16.58
N LEU A 268 -13.34 3.19 -15.57
CA LEU A 268 -14.77 2.94 -15.40
C LEU A 268 -15.66 3.75 -16.35
N GLU A 269 -15.17 4.85 -16.91
CA GLU A 269 -15.90 5.61 -17.95
C GLU A 269 -16.13 4.79 -19.22
N LEU A 270 -15.21 3.87 -19.53
CA LEU A 270 -15.33 2.96 -20.66
C LEU A 270 -16.01 1.65 -20.26
N TYR A 271 -15.79 1.21 -19.01
CA TYR A 271 -16.32 -0.04 -18.47
C TYR A 271 -17.02 0.22 -17.14
N PRO A 272 -18.29 0.65 -17.13
CA PRO A 272 -19.01 0.95 -15.91
C PRO A 272 -19.13 -0.27 -15.00
N ARG A 273 -18.98 -0.07 -13.68
CA ARG A 273 -19.14 -1.13 -12.67
C ARG A 273 -20.52 -1.77 -12.65
N THR A 274 -21.53 -1.03 -13.10
CA THR A 274 -22.90 -1.54 -13.25
C THR A 274 -23.04 -2.59 -14.35
N SER A 275 -22.04 -2.73 -15.23
CA SER A 275 -22.03 -3.76 -16.26
C SER A 275 -21.75 -5.14 -15.65
N GLY A 276 -22.43 -6.16 -16.17
CA GLY A 276 -22.19 -7.54 -15.76
C GLY A 276 -20.73 -7.99 -16.00
N LEU A 277 -20.08 -7.47 -17.05
CA LEU A 277 -18.69 -7.78 -17.36
C LEU A 277 -17.76 -7.38 -16.22
N VAL A 278 -17.82 -6.12 -15.79
CA VAL A 278 -16.98 -5.62 -14.70
C VAL A 278 -17.28 -6.34 -13.40
N ARG A 279 -18.55 -6.62 -13.11
CA ARG A 279 -18.91 -7.42 -11.94
C ARG A 279 -18.23 -8.80 -11.92
N TRP A 280 -18.15 -9.47 -13.07
CA TRP A 280 -17.41 -10.73 -13.18
C TRP A 280 -15.89 -10.53 -13.01
N MET A 281 -15.33 -9.43 -13.51
CA MET A 281 -13.92 -9.08 -13.32
C MET A 281 -13.59 -8.87 -11.83
N GLU A 282 -14.45 -8.16 -11.09
CA GLU A 282 -14.34 -7.97 -9.63
C GLU A 282 -14.37 -9.29 -8.86
N LEU A 283 -15.25 -10.22 -9.26
CA LEU A 283 -15.39 -11.54 -8.62
C LEU A 283 -14.15 -12.42 -8.82
N LEU A 284 -13.50 -12.30 -9.98
CA LEU A 284 -12.26 -13.00 -10.32
C LEU A 284 -11.00 -12.35 -9.71
N SER A 285 -11.10 -11.11 -9.22
CA SER A 285 -10.01 -10.39 -8.56
C SER A 285 -10.03 -10.63 -7.06
N ASP A 286 -8.86 -10.71 -6.42
CA ASP A 286 -8.78 -10.98 -4.97
C ASP A 286 -9.06 -9.71 -4.15
N GLY A 287 -8.62 -8.55 -4.64
CA GLY A 287 -8.94 -7.22 -4.12
C GLY A 287 -9.48 -6.29 -5.21
N VAL A 288 -10.37 -5.38 -4.83
CA VAL A 288 -11.02 -4.39 -5.70
C VAL A 288 -11.13 -3.08 -4.94
N LEU A 289 -10.51 -2.04 -5.48
CA LEU A 289 -10.56 -0.67 -4.96
C LEU A 289 -11.06 0.27 -6.07
N GLU A 290 -11.91 1.22 -5.73
CA GLU A 290 -12.42 2.23 -6.66
C GLU A 290 -11.91 3.62 -6.24
N LEU A 291 -11.19 4.28 -7.13
CA LEU A 291 -10.84 5.70 -7.03
C LEU A 291 -11.96 6.52 -7.70
N THR A 292 -12.54 7.44 -6.95
CA THR A 292 -13.54 8.41 -7.43
C THR A 292 -12.98 9.83 -7.27
N PRO A 293 -12.24 10.34 -8.27
CA PRO A 293 -11.77 11.72 -8.30
C PRO A 293 -12.92 12.71 -8.11
N PHE A 294 -12.67 13.80 -7.39
CA PHE A 294 -13.65 14.88 -7.29
C PHE A 294 -13.71 15.66 -8.61
N PRO A 295 -14.91 16.13 -9.02
CA PRO A 295 -15.02 17.06 -10.14
C PRO A 295 -14.19 18.32 -9.86
N HIS A 296 -13.59 18.91 -10.90
CA HIS A 296 -12.81 20.16 -10.78
C HIS A 296 -13.56 21.33 -10.11
N LEU A 297 -14.89 21.26 -10.01
CA LEU A 297 -15.73 22.25 -9.31
C LEU A 297 -15.66 22.11 -7.78
N ALA A 298 -15.28 20.95 -7.24
CA ALA A 298 -15.14 20.72 -5.81
C ALA A 298 -14.01 21.56 -5.18
N ASP A 299 -13.04 22.02 -5.97
CA ASP A 299 -12.01 22.95 -5.52
C ASP A 299 -12.58 24.28 -4.99
N THR A 300 -13.81 24.64 -5.38
CA THR A 300 -14.47 25.88 -4.94
C THR A 300 -15.33 25.74 -3.68
N LEU A 301 -15.80 24.53 -3.36
CA LEU A 301 -16.73 24.28 -2.24
C LEU A 301 -16.03 24.01 -0.90
N SER A 302 -14.73 23.72 -0.91
CA SER A 302 -13.95 23.37 0.29
C SER A 302 -13.14 24.55 0.87
N ALA A 303 -13.49 25.78 0.54
CA ALA A 303 -12.83 27.00 1.03
C ALA A 303 -13.27 27.43 2.45
N SER A 304 -13.82 26.52 3.27
CA SER A 304 -14.18 26.82 4.66
C SER A 304 -12.94 26.75 5.55
N GLY A 305 -12.68 27.81 6.32
CA GLY A 305 -11.39 28.19 6.92
C GLY A 305 -10.82 27.32 8.05
N ALA A 306 -11.16 26.04 8.10
CA ALA A 306 -10.75 25.13 9.18
C ALA A 306 -9.92 23.91 8.72
N ALA A 307 -9.68 23.74 7.41
CA ALA A 307 -8.60 22.86 6.97
C ALA A 307 -7.28 23.46 7.46
N THR A 308 -6.57 22.75 8.34
CA THR A 308 -5.27 23.22 8.83
C THR A 308 -4.40 23.56 7.61
N ALA A 309 -3.79 24.75 7.59
CA ALA A 309 -3.08 25.28 6.42
C ALA A 309 -1.89 24.42 5.92
N GLN A 310 -1.65 23.26 6.53
CA GLN A 310 -0.58 22.32 6.22
C GLN A 310 -1.04 21.01 5.58
N GLU A 311 -2.35 20.69 5.56
CA GLU A 311 -2.83 19.43 4.98
C GLU A 311 -3.24 19.60 3.52
N GLU A 312 -2.74 18.72 2.65
CA GLU A 312 -3.06 18.75 1.22
C GLU A 312 -4.53 18.36 1.01
N ARG A 313 -5.24 19.07 0.14
CA ARG A 313 -6.66 18.86 -0.09
C ARG A 313 -6.93 17.50 -0.74
N PRO A 314 -7.89 16.72 -0.22
CA PRO A 314 -8.42 15.53 -0.90
C PRO A 314 -8.76 15.79 -2.37
N GLN A 315 -8.27 14.93 -3.26
CA GLN A 315 -8.52 15.00 -4.71
C GLN A 315 -9.60 14.02 -5.17
N GLY A 316 -10.01 13.10 -4.30
CA GLY A 316 -11.08 12.16 -4.54
C GLY A 316 -11.25 11.17 -3.40
N MET A 317 -12.27 10.33 -3.53
CA MET A 317 -12.59 9.26 -2.60
C MET A 317 -11.96 7.94 -3.05
N LEU A 318 -11.60 7.10 -2.09
CA LEU A 318 -11.23 5.71 -2.31
C LEU A 318 -12.28 4.82 -1.65
N LYS A 319 -12.90 3.94 -2.42
CA LYS A 319 -13.85 2.94 -1.91
C LYS A 319 -13.21 1.57 -1.93
N ILE A 320 -13.35 0.84 -0.83
CA ILE A 320 -12.89 -0.55 -0.72
C ILE A 320 -14.09 -1.46 -1.00
N HIS A 321 -14.08 -2.15 -2.15
CA HIS A 321 -15.12 -3.13 -2.49
C HIS A 321 -14.73 -4.54 -2.07
N ARG A 322 -13.43 -4.85 -2.16
CA ARG A 322 -12.87 -6.15 -1.78
C ARG A 322 -11.42 -6.00 -1.38
N LEU A 323 -11.03 -6.73 -0.34
CA LEU A 323 -9.66 -6.83 0.15
C LEU A 323 -9.14 -8.26 -0.05
N PRO A 324 -7.90 -8.43 -0.56
CA PRO A 324 -7.27 -9.73 -0.70
C PRO A 324 -7.22 -10.48 0.62
N VAL A 325 -7.31 -11.81 0.57
CA VAL A 325 -7.31 -12.73 1.74
C VAL A 325 -8.53 -12.60 2.65
N PHE A 326 -8.89 -11.39 3.08
CA PHE A 326 -9.96 -11.13 4.04
C PHE A 326 -11.33 -11.61 3.53
N HIS A 327 -11.74 -11.16 2.34
CA HIS A 327 -13.06 -11.51 1.80
C HIS A 327 -13.15 -12.98 1.38
N GLU A 328 -12.04 -13.57 0.96
CA GLU A 328 -11.99 -15.01 0.62
C GLU A 328 -12.18 -15.91 1.85
N LYS A 329 -11.78 -15.43 3.03
CA LYS A 329 -11.99 -16.12 4.31
C LYS A 329 -13.39 -15.89 4.91
N GLY A 330 -14.32 -15.31 4.15
CA GLY A 330 -15.66 -14.97 4.64
C GLY A 330 -15.70 -13.67 5.44
N GLY A 331 -14.67 -12.82 5.33
CA GLY A 331 -14.69 -11.45 5.83
C GLY A 331 -15.77 -10.64 5.11
N GLY A 332 -16.95 -10.54 5.74
CA GLY A 332 -18.13 -9.94 5.15
C GLY A 332 -19.30 -9.98 6.13
N GLY A 333 -19.36 -8.99 7.02
CA GLY A 333 -20.41 -8.82 8.01
C GLY A 333 -20.29 -7.40 8.58
N GLY A 334 -21.31 -6.57 8.35
CA GLY A 334 -21.27 -5.14 8.62
C GLY A 334 -20.90 -4.78 10.06
N GLY A 335 -20.17 -3.67 10.23
CA GLY A 335 -20.08 -2.94 11.49
C GLY A 335 -18.79 -3.06 12.30
N GLY A 336 -17.75 -3.75 11.84
CA GLY A 336 -16.54 -3.97 12.64
C GLY A 336 -15.22 -3.79 11.88
N GLY A 337 -14.73 -2.56 11.81
CA GLY A 337 -13.32 -2.23 11.53
C GLY A 337 -12.94 -2.08 10.06
N GLY A 338 -12.96 -0.84 9.55
CA GLY A 338 -12.09 -0.40 8.44
C GLY A 338 -12.67 -0.43 7.01
N LEU A 339 -13.76 -1.17 6.74
CA LEU A 339 -14.40 -1.16 5.40
C LEU A 339 -15.46 -0.05 5.22
N GLY A 340 -15.89 0.60 6.30
CA GLY A 340 -16.90 1.66 6.28
C GLY A 340 -16.35 3.06 6.58
N ASP A 341 -15.03 3.21 6.65
CA ASP A 341 -14.42 4.54 6.74
C ASP A 341 -14.47 5.17 5.35
N ASP A 342 -14.98 6.40 5.26
CA ASP A 342 -14.84 7.23 4.07
C ASP A 342 -13.35 7.54 3.91
N LEU A 343 -12.69 6.92 2.92
CA LEU A 343 -11.29 7.18 2.62
C LEU A 343 -11.18 8.19 1.48
N ALA A 344 -10.22 9.08 1.58
CA ALA A 344 -9.85 10.00 0.51
C ALA A 344 -8.38 9.82 0.13
N PHE A 345 -8.07 10.15 -1.12
CA PHE A 345 -6.71 10.18 -1.60
C PHE A 345 -6.26 11.60 -1.92
N THR A 346 -4.96 11.83 -1.71
CA THR A 346 -4.24 13.04 -2.07
C THR A 346 -3.01 12.62 -2.85
N ALA A 347 -2.80 13.23 -4.01
CA ALA A 347 -1.59 13.05 -4.80
C ALA A 347 -0.88 14.39 -4.94
N SER A 348 0.33 14.45 -4.41
CA SER A 348 1.23 15.58 -4.60
C SER A 348 2.47 15.17 -5.34
N ARG A 349 3.38 16.12 -5.58
CA ARG A 349 4.64 15.82 -6.27
C ARG A 349 5.45 14.77 -5.51
N ARG A 350 5.40 14.78 -4.18
CA ARG A 350 6.30 13.97 -3.33
C ARG A 350 5.66 12.70 -2.77
N LYS A 351 4.35 12.52 -2.86
CA LYS A 351 3.66 11.36 -2.28
C LYS A 351 2.25 11.18 -2.82
N PHE A 352 1.77 9.93 -2.74
CA PHE A 352 0.37 9.58 -2.82
C PHE A 352 -0.06 9.09 -1.43
N VAL A 353 -1.09 9.69 -0.84
CA VAL A 353 -1.56 9.35 0.52
C VAL A 353 -3.04 9.06 0.49
N ILE A 354 -3.41 7.96 1.15
CA ILE A 354 -4.79 7.58 1.43
C ILE A 354 -5.01 7.75 2.94
N ALA A 355 -6.02 8.51 3.31
CA ALA A 355 -6.37 8.80 4.70
C ALA A 355 -7.89 8.84 4.89
N LYS A 356 -8.36 8.86 6.13
CA LYS A 356 -9.78 9.07 6.41
C LYS A 356 -10.18 10.46 5.92
N PHE A 357 -11.28 10.52 5.20
CA PHE A 357 -11.88 11.77 4.74
C PHE A 357 -12.60 12.42 5.92
N SER A 358 -12.27 13.69 6.18
CA SER A 358 -12.96 14.53 7.15
C SER A 358 -13.51 15.75 6.42
N LEU A 359 -14.77 16.08 6.68
CA LEU A 359 -15.35 17.33 6.19
C LEU A 359 -14.76 18.49 6.99
N PRO A 360 -14.39 19.61 6.34
CA PRO A 360 -14.00 20.80 7.06
C PRO A 360 -15.17 21.26 7.95
N PRO A 361 -14.90 21.71 9.19
CA PRO A 361 -15.92 22.31 10.05
C PRO A 361 -16.74 23.36 9.31
N VAL A 362 -18.06 23.30 9.45
CA VAL A 362 -18.97 24.32 8.92
C VAL A 362 -18.79 25.59 9.75
N GLU A 363 -18.47 26.71 9.10
CA GLU A 363 -18.41 28.00 9.79
C GLU A 363 -19.80 28.36 10.31
N GLY A 364 -20.00 28.32 11.63
CA GLY A 364 -21.27 28.64 12.29
C GLY A 364 -21.53 27.88 13.59
N ASP A 365 -20.98 26.67 13.75
CA ASP A 365 -21.18 25.84 14.95
C ASP A 365 -20.14 26.15 16.04
N GLN A 366 -20.21 27.35 16.63
CA GLN A 366 -19.42 27.64 17.84
C GLN A 366 -19.96 26.95 19.11
N GLU A 367 -21.21 26.46 19.10
CA GLU A 367 -21.82 25.83 20.28
C GLU A 367 -21.23 24.44 20.61
N GLY A 368 -20.72 23.72 19.61
CA GLY A 368 -20.12 22.38 19.79
C GLY A 368 -18.71 22.39 20.41
N GLN A 369 -18.03 23.53 20.42
CA GLN A 369 -16.68 23.67 21.00
C GLN A 369 -16.68 24.27 22.42
N SER A 370 -17.76 24.93 22.85
CA SER A 370 -17.90 25.49 24.19
C SER A 370 -18.46 24.52 25.24
N GLY A 371 -18.97 23.35 24.82
CA GLY A 371 -19.67 22.41 25.72
C GLY A 371 -18.81 21.50 26.61
N ALA A 372 -17.48 21.46 26.42
CA ALA A 372 -16.60 20.51 27.11
C ALA A 372 -15.71 21.12 28.21
N LEU A 373 -15.80 22.43 28.49
CA LEU A 373 -14.92 23.14 29.44
C LEU A 373 -15.66 24.07 30.41
N GLY A 374 -16.89 23.74 30.80
CA GLY A 374 -17.73 24.64 31.61
C GLY A 374 -18.64 23.96 32.62
N ALA A 375 -18.16 22.97 33.38
CA ALA A 375 -18.94 22.42 34.49
C ALA A 375 -18.06 22.03 35.69
N GLU A 376 -17.28 22.98 36.23
CA GLU A 376 -16.81 22.90 37.62
C GLU A 376 -16.69 24.29 38.25
N GLY A 377 -17.41 24.49 39.36
CA GLY A 377 -16.85 25.18 40.53
C GLY A 377 -16.87 26.70 40.62
N GLY A 378 -18.04 27.34 40.59
CA GLY A 378 -18.18 28.72 41.07
C GLY A 378 -18.19 28.81 42.60
N LYS A 379 -17.01 28.95 43.24
CA LYS A 379 -16.89 29.34 44.66
C LYS A 379 -16.83 30.87 44.80
N ALA A 380 -17.49 31.34 45.85
CA ALA A 380 -17.76 32.70 46.28
C ALA A 380 -16.59 33.69 46.25
N THR A 381 -16.92 34.96 46.01
CA THR A 381 -16.26 36.10 46.67
C THR A 381 -17.33 37.08 47.17
N LYS A 382 -17.21 37.45 48.45
CA LYS A 382 -17.95 38.50 49.16
C LYS A 382 -16.92 39.56 49.57
N VAL A 383 -17.38 40.78 49.84
CA VAL A 383 -16.71 42.04 50.22
C VAL A 383 -16.60 42.99 49.01
N ASP A 384 -17.62 43.82 48.72
CA ASP A 384 -18.12 45.06 49.36
C ASP A 384 -17.28 46.31 49.05
N ILE A 385 -17.83 47.26 48.28
CA ILE A 385 -17.68 48.71 48.44
C ILE A 385 -18.98 49.41 47.97
N GLU A 386 -19.53 50.25 48.85
CA GLU A 386 -20.73 51.10 48.75
C GLU A 386 -20.65 52.18 47.65
N PHE A 387 -21.81 52.55 47.08
CA PHE A 387 -22.45 53.87 47.17
C PHE A 387 -23.91 53.79 46.72
#